data_AF-A0A971G8M1-F1
#
_entry.id   AF-A0A971G8M1-F1
#
_cell.length_a   1.000
_cell.length_b   1.000
_cell.length_c   1.000
_cell.angle_alpha   90.00
_cell.angle_beta   90.00
_cell.angle_gamma   90.00
#
_symmetry.space_group_name_H-M   'P 1'
#
loop_
_entity.id
_entity.type
_entity.pdbx_description
1 polymer ?
#
loop_
_entity_poly.entity_id
_entity_poly.type
_entity_poly.pdbx_seq_one_letter_code
_entity_poly.pdbx_strand_id
1 'polypeptide(L)'
;MTQNTKRLAASLLTILCCSLLLAAAPWTGGYRISFDGYGDGAVPAGDEHLGAEVWLAPFDLPVANPLLSFGLLVPVYGGDPGILLEGAVELRLFSWVDHPAANLFRRKTAWRPTIQAGILSPLSDFSSSSITVTVHPLSFFFGEKTVSVLAPRLLWDLETHRWDWGVRLLEISHSLF
;
A
#
# COMPACT_ATOMS: atom_id res chain seq x y z
N MET A 1 -15.14 38.79 37.65
CA MET A 1 -15.47 38.39 36.25
C MET A 1 -14.26 37.84 35.48
N THR A 2 -13.26 37.26 36.15
CA THR A 2 -11.90 37.06 35.57
C THR A 2 -11.38 35.62 35.60
N GLN A 3 -11.97 34.73 36.39
CA GLN A 3 -11.47 33.36 36.56
C GLN A 3 -12.05 32.37 35.55
N ASN A 4 -13.35 32.51 35.23
CA ASN A 4 -14.01 31.67 34.22
C ASN A 4 -13.50 31.96 32.80
N THR A 5 -13.21 33.22 32.47
CA THR A 5 -12.62 33.64 31.20
C THR A 5 -11.21 33.09 30.99
N LYS A 6 -10.38 33.05 32.04
CA LYS A 6 -9.04 32.45 31.99
C LYS A 6 -9.09 30.94 31.75
N ARG A 7 -10.02 30.24 32.41
CA ARG A 7 -10.23 28.80 32.22
C ARG A 7 -10.69 28.47 30.80
N LEU A 8 -11.64 29.24 30.27
CA LEU A 8 -12.17 29.06 28.91
C LEU A 8 -11.10 29.31 27.84
N ALA A 9 -10.29 30.37 28.01
CA ALA A 9 -9.17 30.66 27.11
C ALA A 9 -8.09 29.56 27.15
N ALA A 10 -7.77 29.03 28.34
CA ALA A 10 -6.84 27.92 28.47
C ALA A 10 -7.36 26.65 27.78
N SER A 11 -8.63 26.30 27.96
CA SER A 11 -9.25 25.15 27.27
C SER A 11 -9.24 25.32 25.76
N LEU A 12 -9.56 26.52 25.25
CA LEU A 12 -9.52 26.83 23.82
C LEU A 12 -8.11 26.73 23.25
N LEU A 13 -7.11 27.23 23.98
CA LEU A 13 -5.70 27.14 23.58
C LEU A 13 -5.23 25.68 23.57
N THR A 14 -5.61 24.88 24.55
CA THR A 14 -5.30 23.44 24.57
C THR A 14 -5.94 22.71 23.39
N ILE A 15 -7.21 22.99 23.09
CA ILE A 15 -7.90 22.40 21.93
C ILE A 15 -7.20 22.81 20.62
N LEU A 16 -6.81 24.07 20.50
CA LEU A 16 -6.08 24.59 19.34
C LEU A 16 -4.68 23.97 19.19
N CYS A 17 -3.94 23.82 20.29
CA CYS A 17 -2.64 23.16 20.28
C CYS A 17 -2.75 21.67 19.92
N CYS A 18 -3.78 20.98 20.43
CA CYS A 18 -4.04 19.59 20.06
C CYS A 18 -4.47 19.46 18.60
N SER A 19 -5.27 20.38 18.05
CA SER A 19 -5.70 20.31 16.66
C SER A 19 -4.58 20.60 15.66
N LEU A 20 -3.60 21.44 16.02
CA LEU A 20 -2.39 21.69 15.23
C LEU A 20 -1.49 20.44 15.12
N LEU A 21 -1.41 19.62 16.17
CA LEU A 21 -0.68 18.36 16.16
C LEU A 21 -1.35 17.30 15.28
N LEU A 22 -2.69 17.25 15.26
CA LEU A 22 -3.44 16.36 14.36
C LEU A 22 -3.35 16.82 12.89
N ALA A 23 -3.31 18.14 12.63
CA ALA A 23 -3.21 18.68 11.27
C ALA A 23 -1.82 18.51 10.64
N ALA A 24 -0.79 18.24 11.44
CA ALA A 24 0.58 18.03 11.00
C ALA A 24 1.01 16.55 11.02
N ALA A 25 0.11 15.63 11.40
CA ALA A 25 0.42 14.22 11.48
C ALA A 25 0.63 13.64 10.07
N PRO A 26 1.68 12.83 9.86
CA PRO A 26 1.85 12.11 8.61
C PRO A 26 0.69 11.14 8.41
N TRP A 27 0.29 10.93 7.16
CA TRP A 27 -0.72 9.94 6.82
C TRP A 27 -0.29 8.57 7.35
N THR A 28 -1.04 8.05 8.31
CA THR A 28 -0.76 6.80 9.02
C THR A 28 -1.54 5.62 8.47
N GLY A 29 -2.52 5.86 7.59
CA GLY A 29 -3.20 4.77 6.91
C GLY A 29 -4.08 5.19 5.74
N GLY A 30 -4.58 4.18 5.04
CA GLY A 30 -5.42 4.37 3.88
C GLY A 30 -5.89 3.07 3.25
N TYR A 31 -6.43 3.20 2.05
CA TYR A 31 -6.81 2.07 1.21
C TYR A 31 -6.04 2.08 -0.10
N ARG A 32 -6.09 0.94 -0.79
CA ARG A 32 -5.46 0.72 -2.09
C ARG A 32 -6.34 -0.18 -2.93
N ILE A 33 -6.34 0.10 -4.24
CA ILE A 33 -6.93 -0.75 -5.26
C ILE A 33 -5.81 -1.13 -6.23
N SER A 34 -5.76 -2.41 -6.61
CA SER A 34 -4.78 -2.93 -7.56
C SER A 34 -5.43 -3.73 -8.69
N PHE A 35 -4.70 -3.83 -9.79
CA PHE A 35 -4.98 -4.78 -10.86
C PHE A 35 -3.72 -5.60 -11.10
N ASP A 36 -3.85 -6.91 -10.90
CA ASP A 36 -2.76 -7.87 -10.85
C ASP A 36 -2.96 -8.92 -11.95
N GLY A 37 -1.89 -9.28 -12.65
CA GLY A 37 -1.88 -10.39 -13.60
C GLY A 37 -0.80 -11.40 -13.21
N TYR A 38 -1.09 -12.69 -13.32
CA TYR A 38 -0.21 -13.78 -12.96
C TYR A 38 0.06 -14.68 -14.15
N GLY A 39 1.21 -15.37 -14.14
CA GLY A 39 1.49 -16.39 -15.15
C GLY A 39 0.54 -17.59 -15.02
N ASP A 40 0.26 -18.28 -16.13
CA ASP A 40 -0.71 -19.39 -16.21
C ASP A 40 -0.49 -20.53 -15.19
N GLY A 41 0.71 -20.66 -14.62
CA GLY A 41 1.04 -21.68 -13.62
C GLY A 41 1.07 -21.19 -12.17
N ALA A 42 0.83 -19.90 -11.92
CA ALA A 42 1.01 -19.30 -10.61
C ALA A 42 -0.09 -19.74 -9.63
N VAL A 43 0.25 -20.58 -8.65
CA VAL A 43 -0.66 -20.97 -7.57
C VAL A 43 -0.41 -20.08 -6.34
N PRO A 44 -1.45 -19.65 -5.61
CA PRO A 44 -2.87 -19.84 -5.89
C PRO A 44 -3.42 -18.85 -6.91
N ALA A 45 -2.65 -17.89 -7.41
CA ALA A 45 -3.29 -16.77 -8.10
C ALA A 45 -3.96 -17.15 -9.43
N GLY A 46 -3.19 -17.54 -10.44
CA GLY A 46 -3.63 -17.66 -11.82
C GLY A 46 -4.19 -16.33 -12.38
N ASP A 47 -4.20 -16.18 -13.69
CA ASP A 47 -5.00 -15.15 -14.39
C ASP A 47 -4.91 -13.71 -13.82
N GLU A 48 -6.03 -12.97 -13.85
CA GLU A 48 -6.11 -11.55 -13.53
C GLU A 48 -7.01 -11.31 -12.31
N HIS A 49 -6.56 -10.42 -11.43
CA HIS A 49 -7.21 -10.10 -10.17
C HIS A 49 -7.35 -8.60 -9.94
N LEU A 50 -8.44 -8.21 -9.27
CA LEU A 50 -8.63 -6.89 -8.69
C LEU A 50 -8.38 -6.97 -7.19
N GLY A 51 -7.40 -6.21 -6.71
CA GLY A 51 -7.09 -6.14 -5.28
C GLY A 51 -7.76 -4.96 -4.60
N ALA A 52 -8.17 -5.17 -3.35
CA ALA A 52 -8.60 -4.14 -2.42
C ALA A 52 -7.90 -4.37 -1.08
N GLU A 53 -7.05 -3.42 -0.69
CA GLU A 53 -6.20 -3.50 0.50
C GLU A 53 -6.40 -2.28 1.40
N VAL A 54 -6.21 -2.49 2.70
CA VAL A 54 -5.92 -1.43 3.66
C VAL A 54 -4.43 -1.42 3.95
N TRP A 55 -3.86 -0.25 4.16
CA TRP A 55 -2.46 -0.10 4.52
C TRP A 55 -2.30 0.83 5.72
N LEU A 56 -1.23 0.59 6.48
CA LEU A 56 -0.83 1.36 7.65
C LEU A 56 0.65 1.72 7.56
N ALA A 57 0.97 2.98 7.84
CA ALA A 57 2.34 3.49 7.96
C ALA A 57 2.58 3.89 9.43
N PRO A 58 3.05 2.96 10.28
CA PRO A 58 3.23 3.23 11.71
C PRO A 58 4.37 4.21 12.01
N PHE A 59 5.24 4.47 11.03
CA PHE A 59 6.37 5.38 11.15
C PHE A 59 6.42 6.36 9.98
N ASP A 60 7.12 7.47 10.17
CA ASP A 60 7.43 8.44 9.11
C ASP A 60 8.94 8.60 8.97
N LEU A 61 9.58 7.52 8.51
CA LEU A 61 11.03 7.52 8.26
C LEU A 61 11.32 8.12 6.87
N PRO A 62 12.39 8.92 6.73
CA PRO A 62 12.77 9.51 5.44
C PRO A 62 13.32 8.47 4.45
N VAL A 63 13.85 7.36 4.94
CA VAL A 63 14.45 6.25 4.18
C VAL A 63 14.02 4.94 4.82
N ALA A 64 13.79 3.91 4.02
CA ALA A 64 13.38 2.59 4.47
C ALA A 64 12.17 2.65 5.41
N ASN A 65 11.13 3.41 5.04
CA ASN A 65 9.93 3.54 5.84
C ASN A 65 9.07 2.28 5.71
N PRO A 66 8.78 1.54 6.80
CA PRO A 66 7.99 0.33 6.72
C PRO A 66 6.49 0.64 6.73
N LEU A 67 5.73 -0.12 5.96
CA LEU A 67 4.27 -0.12 5.96
C LEU A 67 3.77 -1.56 6.09
N LEU A 68 2.53 -1.70 6.52
CA LEU A 68 1.80 -2.97 6.56
C LEU A 68 0.60 -2.85 5.64
N SER A 69 0.30 -3.90 4.88
CA SER A 69 -0.90 -3.99 4.06
C SER A 69 -1.61 -5.33 4.25
N PHE A 70 -2.93 -5.27 4.13
CA PHE A 70 -3.79 -6.43 4.21
C PHE A 70 -5.02 -6.23 3.33
N GLY A 71 -5.38 -7.24 2.54
CA GLY A 71 -6.45 -7.09 1.57
C GLY A 71 -6.91 -8.38 0.93
N LEU A 72 -7.82 -8.21 -0.01
CA LEU A 72 -8.42 -9.28 -0.80
C LEU A 72 -8.10 -9.06 -2.27
N LEU A 73 -7.83 -10.14 -2.99
CA LEU A 73 -7.75 -10.16 -4.45
C LEU A 73 -8.92 -10.97 -4.97
N VAL A 74 -9.69 -10.39 -5.88
CA VAL A 74 -10.88 -10.99 -6.49
C VAL A 74 -10.58 -11.26 -7.96
N PRO A 75 -10.79 -12.49 -8.47
CA PRO A 75 -10.55 -12.80 -9.87
C PRO A 75 -11.48 -11.99 -10.77
N VAL A 76 -10.93 -11.43 -11.86
CA VAL A 76 -11.70 -10.60 -12.81
C VAL A 76 -12.61 -11.45 -13.69
N TYR A 77 -12.13 -12.64 -14.05
CA TYR A 77 -12.86 -13.64 -14.82
C TYR A 77 -13.00 -14.91 -13.99
N GLY A 78 -14.18 -15.54 -14.03
CA GLY A 78 -14.54 -16.64 -13.14
C GLY A 78 -13.59 -17.84 -13.27
N GLY A 79 -12.92 -18.18 -12.17
CA GLY A 79 -11.99 -19.30 -12.06
C GLY A 79 -11.61 -19.57 -10.61
N ASP A 80 -11.30 -20.84 -10.33
CA ASP A 80 -10.62 -21.30 -9.12
C ASP A 80 -9.22 -20.65 -9.07
N PRO A 81 -8.75 -20.17 -7.91
CA PRO A 81 -9.18 -20.55 -6.57
C PRO A 81 -10.11 -19.56 -5.85
N GLY A 82 -10.74 -18.64 -6.60
CA GLY A 82 -11.66 -17.66 -6.02
C GLY A 82 -10.94 -16.51 -5.33
N ILE A 83 -11.49 -16.00 -4.23
CA ILE A 83 -10.94 -14.82 -3.55
C ILE A 83 -9.67 -15.21 -2.80
N LEU A 84 -8.62 -14.42 -2.96
CA LEU A 84 -7.36 -14.57 -2.25
C LEU A 84 -7.24 -13.53 -1.16
N LEU A 85 -6.53 -13.90 -0.09
CA LEU A 85 -6.10 -13.03 0.98
C LEU A 85 -4.64 -12.65 0.76
N GLU A 86 -4.33 -11.37 0.91
CA GLU A 86 -2.96 -10.88 0.89
C GLU A 86 -2.64 -10.14 2.18
N GLY A 87 -1.51 -10.49 2.79
CA GLY A 87 -0.91 -9.76 3.89
C GLY A 87 0.56 -9.49 3.59
N ALA A 88 1.00 -8.24 3.73
CA ALA A 88 2.35 -7.86 3.34
C ALA A 88 2.98 -6.79 4.24
N VAL A 89 4.30 -6.82 4.26
CA VAL A 89 5.17 -5.76 4.78
C VAL A 89 5.81 -5.06 3.59
N GLU A 90 5.71 -3.75 3.58
CA GLU A 90 6.27 -2.90 2.54
C GLU A 90 7.42 -2.08 3.12
N LEU A 91 8.42 -1.81 2.30
CA LEU A 91 9.53 -0.95 2.62
C LEU A 91 9.67 0.10 1.54
N ARG A 92 9.26 1.33 1.85
CA ARG A 92 9.50 2.49 0.99
C ARG A 92 10.95 2.88 1.12
N LEU A 93 11.71 2.75 0.04
CA LEU A 93 13.16 2.87 0.08
C LEU A 93 13.59 4.32 0.33
N PHE A 94 13.06 5.26 -0.45
CA PHE A 94 13.35 6.69 -0.33
C PHE A 94 12.23 7.51 -0.99
N SER A 95 12.35 8.84 -0.93
CA SER A 95 11.43 9.78 -1.57
C SER A 95 12.23 10.85 -2.33
N TRP A 96 12.07 10.92 -3.65
CA TRP A 96 12.77 11.89 -4.50
C TRP A 96 11.76 12.78 -5.24
N VAL A 97 11.71 14.06 -4.87
CA VAL A 97 10.73 15.03 -5.39
C VAL A 97 11.08 15.47 -6.83
N ASP A 98 12.28 15.97 -7.05
CA ASP A 98 12.69 16.50 -8.37
C ASP A 98 13.29 15.41 -9.26
N HIS A 99 12.53 14.31 -9.42
CA HIS A 99 12.93 13.15 -10.20
C HIS A 99 12.82 13.42 -11.73
N PRO A 100 13.53 12.68 -12.60
CA PRO A 100 13.58 12.97 -14.04
C PRO A 100 12.20 12.93 -14.73
N ALA A 101 11.31 12.07 -14.24
CA ALA A 101 9.93 11.95 -14.73
C ALA A 101 8.97 13.03 -14.19
N ALA A 102 9.41 13.97 -13.34
CA ALA A 102 8.53 14.96 -12.71
C ALA A 102 7.80 15.82 -13.76
N ASN A 103 8.45 16.11 -14.88
CA ASN A 103 7.89 16.91 -15.97
C ASN A 103 6.74 16.22 -16.72
N LEU A 104 6.55 14.90 -16.55
CA LEU A 104 5.41 14.18 -17.11
C LEU A 104 4.11 14.45 -16.34
N PHE A 105 4.22 14.97 -15.11
CA PHE A 105 3.10 15.19 -14.22
C PHE A 105 2.78 16.68 -14.09
N ARG A 106 1.49 17.02 -14.13
CA ARG A 106 1.03 18.40 -13.91
C ARG A 106 1.20 18.86 -12.46
N ARG A 107 1.16 17.93 -11.50
CA ARG A 107 1.30 18.19 -10.07
C ARG A 107 2.70 17.80 -9.61
N LYS A 108 3.15 18.43 -8.52
CA LYS A 108 4.40 18.06 -7.86
C LYS A 108 4.29 16.62 -7.35
N THR A 109 5.25 15.78 -7.74
CA THR A 109 5.32 14.37 -7.37
C THR A 109 6.58 14.07 -6.59
N ALA A 110 6.55 12.98 -5.82
CA ALA A 110 7.75 12.34 -5.32
C ALA A 110 7.80 10.90 -5.82
N TRP A 111 8.92 10.52 -6.42
CA TRP A 111 9.20 9.13 -6.76
C TRP A 111 9.58 8.36 -5.49
N ARG A 112 8.85 7.28 -5.20
CA ARG A 112 8.92 6.49 -3.97
C ARG A 112 8.95 5.00 -4.29
N PRO A 113 10.11 4.46 -4.72
CA PRO A 113 10.22 3.04 -4.96
C PRO A 113 10.01 2.25 -3.67
N THR A 114 9.29 1.14 -3.79
CA THR A 114 8.89 0.30 -2.66
C THR A 114 9.21 -1.15 -2.98
N ILE A 115 9.63 -1.90 -1.96
CA ILE A 115 9.71 -3.36 -2.01
C ILE A 115 8.67 -3.89 -1.04
N GLN A 116 7.87 -4.86 -1.47
CA GLN A 116 6.85 -5.53 -0.69
C GLN A 116 7.22 -7.00 -0.55
N ALA A 117 7.06 -7.55 0.64
CA ALA A 117 7.14 -8.98 0.88
C ALA A 117 5.89 -9.42 1.64
N GLY A 118 5.25 -10.49 1.20
CA GLY A 118 3.97 -10.90 1.76
C GLY A 118 3.64 -12.35 1.57
N ILE A 119 2.43 -12.72 1.99
CA ILE A 119 1.83 -14.04 1.82
C ILE A 119 0.52 -13.85 1.06
N LEU A 120 0.30 -14.73 0.08
CA LEU A 120 -0.93 -14.84 -0.68
C LEU A 120 -1.52 -16.23 -0.43
N SER A 121 -2.80 -16.30 -0.05
CA SER A 121 -3.48 -17.56 0.26
C SER A 121 -4.93 -17.53 -0.23
N PRO A 122 -5.51 -18.66 -0.68
CA PRO A 122 -6.95 -18.74 -0.91
C PRO A 122 -7.71 -18.46 0.38
N LEU A 123 -8.75 -17.61 0.30
CA LEU A 123 -9.57 -17.26 1.47
C LEU A 123 -10.43 -18.45 1.95
N SER A 124 -10.74 -19.37 1.05
CA SER A 124 -11.64 -20.51 1.28
C SER A 124 -11.05 -21.56 2.21
N ASP A 125 -9.80 -21.96 2.00
CA ASP A 125 -9.21 -23.14 2.64
C ASP A 125 -7.75 -22.97 3.10
N PHE A 126 -7.08 -21.88 2.69
CA PHE A 126 -5.65 -21.63 2.96
C PHE A 126 -4.70 -22.77 2.53
N SER A 127 -5.15 -23.67 1.63
CA SER A 127 -4.42 -24.90 1.31
C SER A 127 -3.14 -24.65 0.53
N SER A 128 -3.17 -23.69 -0.41
CA SER A 128 -2.09 -23.40 -1.34
C SER A 128 -1.58 -21.96 -1.18
N SER A 129 -0.68 -21.76 -0.22
CA SER A 129 -0.15 -20.43 0.10
C SER A 129 1.18 -20.16 -0.60
N SER A 130 1.41 -18.90 -0.98
CA SER A 130 2.64 -18.47 -1.65
C SER A 130 3.29 -17.28 -0.93
N ILE A 131 4.60 -17.32 -0.79
CA ILE A 131 5.39 -16.15 -0.39
C ILE A 131 5.57 -15.28 -1.63
N THR A 132 5.40 -13.97 -1.46
CA THR A 132 5.43 -13.02 -2.57
C THR A 132 6.46 -11.95 -2.29
N VAL A 133 7.16 -11.53 -3.35
CA VAL A 133 8.04 -10.37 -3.34
C VAL A 133 7.67 -9.50 -4.53
N THR A 134 7.22 -8.28 -4.27
CA THR A 134 6.82 -7.31 -5.29
C THR A 134 7.76 -6.11 -5.23
N VAL A 135 8.22 -5.65 -6.40
CA VAL A 135 9.03 -4.43 -6.50
C VAL A 135 8.19 -3.39 -7.22
N HIS A 136 8.06 -2.20 -6.65
CA HIS A 136 7.34 -1.07 -7.24
C HIS A 136 8.34 -0.02 -7.72
N PRO A 137 8.98 -0.22 -8.90
CA PRO A 137 9.99 0.71 -9.39
C PRO A 137 9.39 2.03 -9.83
N LEU A 138 8.14 2.07 -10.29
CA LEU A 138 7.47 3.27 -10.83
C LEU A 138 6.29 3.69 -9.94
N SER A 139 6.61 4.11 -8.72
CA SER A 139 5.64 4.54 -7.71
C SER A 139 5.77 6.04 -7.43
N PHE A 140 4.70 6.80 -7.68
CA PHE A 140 4.68 8.26 -7.60
C PHE A 140 3.66 8.74 -6.59
N PHE A 141 4.10 9.55 -5.64
CA PHE A 141 3.28 10.13 -4.59
C PHE A 141 2.92 11.59 -4.87
N PHE A 142 1.65 11.91 -4.72
CA PHE A 142 1.04 13.19 -5.07
C PHE A 142 0.59 14.01 -3.85
N GLY A 143 0.93 13.58 -2.63
CA GLY A 143 0.54 14.24 -1.37
C GLY A 143 -0.45 13.41 -0.55
N GLU A 144 -1.52 12.93 -1.19
CA GLU A 144 -2.57 12.11 -0.57
C GLU A 144 -2.86 10.82 -1.35
N LYS A 145 -2.23 10.67 -2.52
CA LYS A 145 -2.37 9.50 -3.37
C LYS A 145 -1.00 8.99 -3.79
N THR A 146 -0.87 7.68 -3.92
CA THR A 146 0.26 7.06 -4.60
C THR A 146 -0.26 6.29 -5.80
N VAL A 147 0.40 6.43 -6.94
CA VAL A 147 0.11 5.65 -8.14
C VAL A 147 1.36 4.86 -8.48
N SER A 148 1.24 3.54 -8.50
CA SER A 148 2.30 2.64 -8.94
C SER A 148 1.88 1.91 -10.19
N VAL A 149 2.82 1.73 -11.11
CA VAL A 149 2.58 1.08 -12.40
C VAL A 149 3.69 0.06 -12.63
N LEU A 150 3.34 -1.10 -13.18
CA LEU A 150 4.30 -2.16 -13.55
C LEU A 150 5.20 -2.56 -12.38
N ALA A 151 4.62 -3.22 -11.40
CA ALA A 151 5.33 -3.77 -10.27
C ALA A 151 5.52 -5.29 -10.47
N PRO A 152 6.70 -5.76 -10.92
CA PRO A 152 6.97 -7.18 -11.05
C PRO A 152 6.89 -7.88 -9.71
N ARG A 153 6.36 -9.10 -9.74
CA ARG A 153 6.10 -9.92 -8.56
C ARG A 153 6.66 -11.31 -8.77
N LEU A 154 7.39 -11.79 -7.78
CA LEU A 154 7.89 -13.15 -7.70
C LEU A 154 7.08 -13.91 -6.65
N LEU A 155 6.65 -15.12 -6.98
CA LEU A 155 5.89 -15.99 -6.11
C LEU A 155 6.69 -17.27 -5.85
N TRP A 156 6.70 -17.69 -4.60
CA TRP A 156 7.22 -18.99 -4.18
C TRP A 156 6.09 -19.79 -3.54
N ASP A 157 5.62 -20.81 -4.25
CA ASP A 157 4.60 -21.73 -3.78
C ASP A 157 5.15 -22.59 -2.64
N LEU A 158 4.51 -22.53 -1.47
CA LEU A 158 4.92 -23.25 -0.27
C LEU A 158 4.59 -24.74 -0.32
N GLU A 159 3.62 -25.15 -1.12
CA GLU A 159 3.23 -26.55 -1.28
C GLU A 159 4.13 -27.21 -2.33
N THR A 160 4.16 -26.67 -3.55
CA THR A 160 4.88 -27.31 -4.66
C THR A 160 6.36 -26.95 -4.74
N HIS A 161 6.82 -25.96 -3.96
CA HIS A 161 8.20 -25.46 -3.96
C HIS A 161 8.65 -24.98 -5.34
N ARG A 162 7.77 -24.26 -6.03
CA ARG A 162 8.01 -23.74 -7.38
C ARG A 162 8.01 -22.22 -7.38
N TRP A 163 8.85 -21.68 -8.25
CA TRP A 163 8.86 -20.26 -8.57
C TRP A 163 7.84 -19.99 -9.67
N ASP A 164 7.03 -18.97 -9.44
CA ASP A 164 6.14 -18.39 -10.42
C ASP A 164 6.25 -16.87 -10.39
N TRP A 165 5.58 -16.20 -11.32
CA TRP A 165 5.68 -14.76 -11.47
C TRP A 165 4.31 -14.14 -11.74
N GLY A 166 4.25 -12.84 -11.48
CA GLY A 166 3.15 -11.99 -11.85
C GLY A 166 3.59 -10.55 -11.99
N VAL A 167 2.64 -9.68 -12.24
CA VAL A 167 2.83 -8.25 -12.35
C VAL A 167 1.61 -7.54 -11.80
N ARG A 168 1.83 -6.64 -10.85
CA ARG A 168 0.84 -5.65 -10.47
C ARG A 168 0.89 -4.52 -11.48
N LEU A 169 -0.05 -4.52 -12.41
CA LEU A 169 -0.08 -3.61 -13.56
C LEU A 169 -0.32 -2.17 -13.11
N LEU A 170 -1.29 -1.99 -12.21
CA LEU A 170 -1.66 -0.71 -11.67
C LEU A 170 -2.00 -0.83 -10.19
N GLU A 171 -1.58 0.15 -9.42
CA GLU A 171 -1.94 0.29 -8.02
C GLU A 171 -2.22 1.77 -7.74
N ILE A 172 -3.35 2.04 -7.10
CA ILE A 172 -3.71 3.38 -6.63
C ILE A 172 -4.00 3.29 -5.14
N SER A 173 -3.21 3.99 -4.34
CA SER A 173 -3.45 4.14 -2.91
C SER A 173 -3.93 5.55 -2.58
N HIS A 174 -4.77 5.67 -1.56
CA HIS A 174 -5.24 6.92 -1.02
C HIS A 174 -5.10 6.94 0.49
N SER A 175 -4.44 7.97 1.00
CA SER A 175 -4.32 8.25 2.43
C SER A 175 -5.64 8.79 2.98
N LEU A 176 -6.04 8.34 4.17
CA LEU A 176 -7.28 8.77 4.82
C LEU A 176 -7.05 9.61 6.09
N PHE A 177 -5.99 9.34 6.83
CA PHE A 177 -5.67 9.97 8.13
C PHE A 177 -4.17 9.84 8.41
#